data_AF-A0A7K4MI24-F1
#
_entry.id   AF-A0A7K4MI24-F1
#
_cell.length_a   1.000
_cell.length_b   1.000
_cell.length_c   1.000
_cell.angle_alpha   90.00
_cell.angle_beta   90.00
_cell.angle_gamma   90.00
#
_symmetry.space_group_name_H-M   'P 1'
#
loop_
_entity.id
_entity.type
_entity.pdbx_description
1 polymer ?
#
loop_
_entity_poly.entity_id
_entity_poly.type
_entity_poly.pdbx_seq_one_letter_code
_entity_poly.pdbx_strand_id
1 'polypeptide(L)' 'MGSKDKCVICSEKIQLRYMPMEEWGIEGSICGKCYSKKLGAHYPGEHVRVNKHLD' A
#
# COMPACT_ATOMS: atom_id res chain seq x y z
N MET A 1 1.94 -13.22 -23.37
CA MET A 1 2.28 -11.96 -22.68
C MET A 1 1.08 -11.02 -22.70
N GLY A 2 0.22 -11.08 -21.66
CA GLY A 2 -1.01 -10.27 -21.57
C GLY A 2 -0.90 -9.25 -20.45
N SER A 3 -1.11 -8.00 -20.81
CA SER A 3 -0.86 -6.77 -20.07
C SER A 3 -1.73 -6.53 -18.81
N LYS A 4 -1.21 -5.67 -17.90
CA LYS A 4 -1.94 -4.74 -17.00
C LYS A 4 -2.15 -5.17 -15.54
N ASP A 5 -1.08 -5.46 -14.83
CA ASP A 5 -1.01 -5.10 -13.42
C ASP A 5 -0.89 -3.58 -13.30
N LYS A 6 -2.01 -2.87 -13.47
CA LYS A 6 -2.09 -1.42 -13.27
C LYS A 6 -2.70 -1.15 -11.91
N CYS A 7 -2.15 -0.18 -11.20
CA CYS A 7 -2.67 0.25 -9.91
C CYS A 7 -4.09 0.79 -10.11
N VAL A 8 -5.08 0.27 -9.37
CA VAL A 8 -6.45 0.79 -9.48
C VAL A 8 -6.60 2.24 -9.01
N ILE A 9 -5.62 2.75 -8.24
CA ILE A 9 -5.61 4.14 -7.74
C ILE A 9 -4.93 5.09 -8.73
N CYS A 10 -3.71 4.78 -9.19
CA CYS A 10 -2.91 5.71 -10.02
C CYS A 10 -2.76 5.27 -11.48
N SER A 11 -3.31 4.13 -11.88
CA SER A 11 -3.22 3.55 -13.22
C SER A 11 -1.81 3.31 -13.79
N GLU A 12 -0.76 3.56 -13.00
CA GLU A 12 0.62 3.20 -13.32
C GLU A 12 0.83 1.69 -13.29
N LYS A 13 1.89 1.26 -13.98
CA LYS A 13 2.35 -0.13 -13.95
C LYS A 13 2.82 -0.49 -12.53
N ILE A 14 2.27 -1.56 -11.98
CA ILE A 14 2.66 -2.12 -10.70
C ILE A 14 3.96 -2.90 -10.90
N GLN A 15 5.00 -2.51 -10.17
CA GLN A 15 6.24 -3.28 -10.04
C GLN A 15 6.10 -4.36 -8.96
N LEU A 16 5.46 -4.01 -7.85
CA LEU A 16 5.15 -4.90 -6.72
C LEU A 16 3.68 -4.73 -6.35
N ARG A 17 2.94 -5.84 -6.39
CA ARG A 17 1.49 -5.89 -6.14
C ARG A 17 1.21 -5.88 -4.64
N TYR A 18 0.31 -5.00 -4.23
CA TYR A 18 -0.23 -4.96 -2.88
C TYR A 18 -1.75 -5.17 -2.93
N MET A 19 -2.25 -5.95 -1.97
CA MET A 19 -3.67 -6.08 -1.69
C MET A 19 -4.05 -4.97 -0.70
N PRO A 20 -5.02 -4.09 -1.04
CA PRO A 20 -5.50 -3.08 -0.10
C PRO A 20 -6.13 -3.73 1.15
N MET A 21 -6.17 -3.00 2.26
CA MET A 21 -6.91 -3.45 3.45
C MET A 21 -8.40 -3.48 3.17
N GLU A 22 -9.11 -4.44 3.77
CA GLU A 22 -10.57 -4.59 3.63
C GLU A 22 -11.31 -3.30 4.02
N GLU A 23 -10.85 -2.66 5.10
CA GLU A 23 -11.38 -1.40 5.63
C GLU A 23 -11.34 -0.23 4.62
N TRP A 24 -10.47 -0.31 3.60
CA TRP A 24 -10.35 0.76 2.61
C TRP A 24 -11.41 0.68 1.51
N GLY A 25 -12.12 -0.43 1.38
CA GLY A 25 -13.18 -0.62 0.37
C GLY A 25 -12.68 -0.51 -1.08
N ILE A 26 -11.42 -0.90 -1.34
CA ILE A 26 -10.79 -0.81 -2.66
C ILE A 26 -10.73 -2.20 -3.27
N GLU A 27 -11.38 -2.38 -4.41
CA GLU A 27 -11.33 -3.63 -5.17
C GLU A 27 -10.19 -3.60 -6.19
N GLY A 28 -9.37 -4.64 -6.20
CA GLY A 28 -8.24 -4.80 -7.12
C GLY A 28 -6.88 -4.52 -6.48
N SER A 29 -5.85 -4.49 -7.31
CA SER A 29 -4.46 -4.40 -6.87
C SER A 29 -3.92 -2.98 -6.93
N ILE A 30 -3.12 -2.62 -5.92
CA ILE A 30 -2.49 -1.31 -5.82
C ILE A 30 -0.97 -1.43 -5.81
N CYS A 31 -0.29 -0.36 -6.23
CA CYS A 31 1.16 -0.27 -6.14
C CYS A 31 1.60 0.14 -4.73
N GLY A 32 2.86 -0.15 -4.37
CA GLY A 32 3.40 0.18 -3.04
C GLY A 32 3.30 1.66 -2.68
N LYS A 33 3.50 2.58 -3.65
CA LYS A 33 3.33 4.02 -3.41
C LYS A 33 1.93 4.38 -2.92
N CYS A 34 0.91 3.81 -3.56
CA CYS A 34 -0.48 4.06 -3.18
C CYS A 34 -0.85 3.37 -1.87
N TYR A 35 -0.31 2.17 -1.64
CA TYR A 35 -0.47 1.45 -0.37
C TYR A 35 0.08 2.26 0.81
N SER A 36 1.34 2.73 0.73
CA SER A 36 1.95 3.55 1.78
C SER A 36 1.20 4.86 2.03
N LYS A 37 0.70 5.50 0.96
CA LYS A 37 -0.10 6.72 1.09
C LYS A 37 -1.42 6.47 1.82
N LYS A 38 -2.11 5.38 1.49
CA LYS A 38 -3.35 4.97 2.19
C LYS A 38 -3.07 4.59 3.64
N LEU A 39 -1.99 3.86 3.89
CA LEU A 39 -1.56 3.48 5.23
C LEU A 39 -1.32 4.71 6.11
N GLY A 40 -0.57 5.70 5.61
CA GLY A 40 -0.30 6.94 6.37
C GLY A 40 -1.55 7.81 6.56
N ALA A 41 -2.50 7.78 5.62
CA ALA A 41 -3.77 8.48 5.79
C ALA A 41 -4.69 7.79 6.81
N HIS A 42 -4.66 6.46 6.89
CA HIS A 42 -5.50 5.67 7.80
C HIS A 42 -4.94 5.64 9.23
N TYR A 43 -3.62 5.57 9.36
CA TYR A 43 -2.91 5.59 10.64
C TYR A 43 -1.98 6.82 10.70
N PRO A 44 -2.55 8.03 10.88
CA PRO A 44 -1.75 9.24 11.01
C PRO A 44 -0.92 9.20 12.29
N GLY A 45 0.30 9.75 12.24
CA GLY A 45 1.22 9.81 13.39
C GLY A 45 2.63 9.33 13.05
N GLU A 46 3.54 9.52 14.01
CA GLU A 46 4.93 9.04 13.89
C GLU A 46 5.00 7.56 14.28
N HIS A 47 5.37 6.71 13.32
CA HIS A 47 5.49 5.26 13.53
C HIS A 47 6.91 4.93 13.99
N VAL A 48 7.10 4.70 15.29
CA VAL A 48 8.39 4.32 15.87
C VAL A 48 8.48 2.82 16.14
N ARG A 49 9.64 2.22 15.89
CA ARG A 49 9.90 0.84 16.31
C ARG A 49 10.01 0.80 17.83
N VAL A 50 9.02 0.20 18.49
CA VAL A 50 9.07 -0.06 19.92
C VAL A 50 10.11 -1.15 20.23
N ASN A 51 10.64 -1.14 21.46
CA ASN A 51 11.59 -2.15 21.95
C ASN A 51 12.91 -2.24 21.16
N LYS A 52 13.33 -1.16 20.47
CA LYS A 52 14.62 -1.11 19.75
C LYS A 52 15.81 -1.47 20.66
N HIS A 53 15.69 -1.23 21.97
CA HIS A 53 16.71 -1.54 22.97
C HIS A 53 16.88 -3.04 23.28
N LEU A 54 16.07 -3.93 22.70
CA LEU A 54 16.18 -5.39 22.87
C LEU A 54 16.99 -6.08 21.75
N ASP A 55 17.50 -5.32 20.78
CA ASP A 55 18.35 -5.81 19.67
C ASP A 55 19.83 -5.88 20.06
#